data_AF-A0A943RS53-F1
#
_entry.id   AF-A0A943RS53-F1
#
_cell.length_a   1.000
_cell.length_b   1.000
_cell.length_c   1.000
_cell.angle_alpha   90.00
_cell.angle_beta   90.00
_cell.angle_gamma   90.00
#
_symmetry.space_group_name_H-M   'P 1'
#
loop_
_entity.id
_entity.type
_entity.pdbx_description
1 polymer ?
#
loop_
_entity_poly.entity_id
_entity_poly.type
_entity_poly.pdbx_seq_one_letter_code
_entity_poly.pdbx_strand_id
1 'polypeptide(L)'
;MYKELDKYIMEFAMEDFPIDYWFDEGASIAEDMIQKFDCRDWEALREELPQKTIGWKRRLSYCLHDSIDIRGLEVLLILINTDDEELFEISVDSLRCFKNSIGKEIVYNNSEIKQKIETLMPNAGIATRKIFEEILR
;
A
#
# COMPACT_ATOMS: atom_id res chain seq x y z
N MET A 1 -8.99 -6.32 15.74
CA MET A 1 -8.95 -6.77 14.34
C MET A 1 -7.54 -6.93 13.78
N TYR A 2 -6.57 -6.10 14.18
CA TYR A 2 -5.22 -6.12 13.61
C TYR A 2 -4.52 -7.48 13.68
N LYS A 3 -4.58 -8.18 14.82
CA LYS A 3 -3.95 -9.50 14.96
C LYS A 3 -4.53 -10.57 14.03
N GLU A 4 -5.82 -10.46 13.70
CA GLU A 4 -6.45 -11.35 12.73
C GLU A 4 -5.97 -11.02 11.32
N LEU A 5 -5.91 -9.73 10.95
CA LEU A 5 -5.36 -9.29 9.67
C LEU A 5 -3.90 -9.74 9.50
N ASP A 6 -3.09 -9.55 10.55
CA ASP A 6 -1.68 -9.93 10.54
C ASP A 6 -1.51 -11.42 10.27
N LYS A 7 -2.25 -12.26 11.00
CA LYS A 7 -2.27 -13.71 10.79
C LYS A 7 -2.73 -14.05 9.37
N TYR A 8 -3.80 -13.42 8.91
CA TYR A 8 -4.36 -13.64 7.57
C TYR A 8 -3.33 -13.34 6.48
N ILE A 9 -2.74 -12.14 6.46
CA ILE A 9 -1.70 -11.77 5.49
C ILE A 9 -0.50 -12.72 5.59
N MET A 10 -0.09 -13.12 6.80
CA MET A 10 1.00 -14.06 6.99
C MET A 10 0.73 -15.43 6.38
N GLU A 11 -0.50 -15.94 6.43
CA GLU A 11 -0.89 -17.21 5.80
C GLU A 11 -0.69 -17.15 4.28
N PHE A 12 -0.95 -16.00 3.64
CA PHE A 12 -0.70 -15.79 2.21
C PHE A 12 0.72 -15.35 1.87
N ALA A 13 1.53 -14.98 2.87
CA ALA A 13 2.92 -14.58 2.68
C ALA A 13 3.90 -15.77 2.66
N MET A 14 3.42 -17.00 2.93
CA MET A 14 4.23 -18.22 2.78
C MET A 14 4.32 -18.64 1.30
N GLU A 15 5.47 -19.17 0.91
CA GLU A 15 5.87 -19.40 -0.50
C GLU A 15 4.98 -20.39 -1.29
N ASP A 16 4.10 -21.12 -0.62
CA ASP A 16 3.25 -22.16 -1.24
C ASP A 16 1.84 -21.67 -1.65
N PHE A 17 1.49 -20.40 -1.42
CA PHE A 17 0.19 -19.86 -1.82
C PHE A 17 0.25 -19.26 -3.24
N PRO A 18 -0.70 -19.59 -4.15
CA PRO A 18 -0.76 -18.96 -5.46
C PRO A 18 -0.89 -17.44 -5.30
N ILE A 19 0.09 -16.70 -5.84
CA ILE A 19 0.10 -15.22 -5.82
C ILE A 19 -1.21 -14.66 -6.36
N ASP A 20 -1.78 -15.31 -7.39
CA ASP A 20 -3.03 -14.91 -8.04
C ASP A 20 -4.22 -14.91 -7.07
N TYR A 21 -4.28 -15.83 -6.11
CA TYR A 21 -5.40 -15.88 -5.15
C TYR A 21 -5.46 -14.62 -4.28
N TRP A 22 -4.32 -14.03 -3.94
CA TRP A 22 -4.32 -12.80 -3.15
C TRP A 22 -5.03 -11.66 -3.87
N PHE A 23 -4.73 -11.48 -5.15
CA PHE A 23 -5.30 -10.40 -5.95
C PHE A 23 -6.74 -10.68 -6.39
N ASP A 24 -7.14 -11.96 -6.49
CA ASP A 24 -8.51 -12.35 -6.85
C ASP A 24 -9.48 -12.29 -5.66
N GLU A 25 -9.09 -12.83 -4.49
CA GLU A 25 -10.00 -13.02 -3.35
C GLU A 25 -9.43 -12.48 -2.04
N GLY A 26 -8.11 -12.63 -1.82
CA GLY A 26 -7.48 -12.33 -0.54
C GLY A 26 -7.55 -10.86 -0.13
N ALA A 27 -7.33 -9.97 -1.10
CA ALA A 27 -7.32 -8.53 -0.86
C ALA A 27 -8.67 -8.01 -0.36
N SER A 28 -9.78 -8.47 -0.93
CA SER A 28 -11.14 -8.07 -0.54
C SER A 28 -11.45 -8.44 0.92
N ILE A 29 -11.06 -9.64 1.35
CA ILE A 29 -11.22 -10.07 2.74
C ILE A 29 -10.36 -9.22 3.68
N ALA A 30 -9.11 -8.93 3.30
CA ALA A 30 -8.22 -8.09 4.08
C ALA A 30 -8.75 -6.65 4.21
N GLU A 31 -9.31 -6.08 3.15
CA GLU A 31 -9.98 -4.78 3.15
C GLU A 31 -11.16 -4.75 4.13
N ASP A 32 -12.03 -5.76 4.10
CA ASP A 32 -13.15 -5.92 5.04
C ASP A 32 -12.69 -6.00 6.51
N MET A 33 -11.50 -6.57 6.75
CA MET A 33 -10.89 -6.60 8.07
C MET A 33 -10.37 -5.21 8.46
N ILE A 34 -9.67 -4.51 7.55
CA ILE A 34 -9.15 -3.16 7.80
C ILE A 34 -10.29 -2.18 8.10
N GLN A 35 -11.42 -2.28 7.42
CA GLN A 35 -12.60 -1.43 7.69
C GLN A 35 -13.16 -1.58 9.11
N LYS A 36 -12.87 -2.69 9.79
CA LYS A 36 -13.29 -2.97 11.17
C LYS A 36 -12.24 -2.56 12.21
N PHE A 37 -11.14 -1.91 11.82
CA PHE A 37 -10.10 -1.47 12.75
C PHE A 37 -10.61 -0.39 13.70
N ASP A 38 -10.38 -0.60 15.00
CA ASP A 38 -10.49 0.44 16.01
C ASP A 38 -9.16 1.23 16.16
N CYS A 39 -9.11 2.23 17.03
CA CYS A 39 -7.89 3.02 17.23
C CYS A 39 -6.69 2.17 17.70
N ARG A 40 -6.92 1.14 18.52
CA ARG A 40 -5.86 0.27 19.04
C ARG A 40 -5.32 -0.64 17.95
N ASP A 41 -6.18 -1.06 17.02
CA ASP A 41 -5.75 -1.83 15.85
C ASP A 41 -4.81 -1.02 14.95
N TRP A 42 -5.10 0.26 14.70
CA TRP A 42 -4.21 1.15 13.94
C TRP A 42 -2.90 1.46 14.67
N GLU A 43 -2.95 1.64 15.99
CA GLU A 43 -1.76 1.82 16.83
C GLU A 43 -0.85 0.60 16.76
N ALA A 44 -1.39 -0.59 17.02
CA ALA A 44 -0.65 -1.84 16.95
C ALA A 44 -0.07 -2.10 15.55
N LEU A 45 -0.84 -1.79 14.49
CA LEU A 45 -0.36 -1.87 13.12
C LEU A 45 0.91 -1.02 12.93
N ARG A 46 0.89 0.26 13.32
CA ARG A 46 2.04 1.16 13.14
C ARG A 46 3.25 0.75 13.97
N GLU A 47 3.04 0.25 15.19
CA GLU A 47 4.12 -0.22 16.06
C GLU A 47 4.85 -1.44 15.47
N GLU A 48 4.12 -2.37 14.86
CA GLU A 48 4.68 -3.61 14.34
C GLU A 48 5.11 -3.52 12.87
N LEU A 49 4.60 -2.55 12.11
CA LEU A 49 4.87 -2.37 10.68
C LEU A 49 6.36 -2.44 10.31
N PRO A 50 7.31 -1.82 11.06
CA PRO A 50 8.73 -1.89 10.73
C PRO A 50 9.27 -3.33 10.66
N GLN A 51 8.75 -4.23 11.50
CA GLN A 51 9.20 -5.62 11.63
C GLN A 51 8.60 -6.57 10.59
N LYS A 52 7.58 -6.12 9.83
CA LYS A 52 6.94 -6.94 8.80
C LYS A 52 7.82 -7.09 7.56
N THR A 53 7.72 -8.25 6.91
CA THR A 53 8.43 -8.54 5.67
C THR A 53 7.96 -7.65 4.53
N ILE A 54 8.76 -7.51 3.47
CA ILE A 54 8.38 -6.73 2.28
C ILE A 54 7.11 -7.31 1.64
N GLY A 55 7.00 -8.63 1.50
CA GLY A 55 5.82 -9.28 0.94
C GLY A 55 4.53 -9.02 1.75
N TRP A 56 4.64 -8.90 3.08
CA TRP A 56 3.52 -8.52 3.94
C TRP A 56 3.14 -7.05 3.73
N LYS A 57 4.12 -6.15 3.66
CA LYS A 57 3.92 -4.71 3.43
C LYS A 57 3.27 -4.42 2.07
N ARG A 58 3.67 -5.14 1.01
CA ARG A 58 3.07 -5.01 -0.33
C ARG A 58 1.59 -5.38 -0.32
N ARG A 59 1.25 -6.51 0.33
CA ARG A 59 -0.13 -6.97 0.50
C ARG A 59 -0.98 -5.98 1.28
N LEU A 60 -0.46 -5.46 2.40
CA LEU A 60 -1.15 -4.42 3.15
C LEU A 60 -1.36 -3.17 2.28
N SER A 61 -0.31 -2.70 1.60
CA SER A 61 -0.40 -1.49 0.78
C SER A 61 -1.51 -1.59 -0.25
N TYR A 62 -1.62 -2.73 -0.94
CA TYR A 62 -2.63 -2.99 -1.95
C TYR A 62 -4.07 -2.83 -1.42
N CYS A 63 -4.31 -3.21 -0.17
CA CYS A 63 -5.62 -3.10 0.49
C CYS A 63 -5.93 -1.69 1.02
N LEU A 64 -4.97 -0.77 1.03
CA LEU A 64 -5.17 0.58 1.55
C LEU A 64 -5.59 1.52 0.42
N HIS A 65 -6.88 1.57 0.14
CA HIS A 65 -7.43 2.51 -0.83
C HIS A 65 -8.41 3.50 -0.19
N ASP A 66 -9.09 4.28 -1.01
CA ASP A 66 -9.96 5.40 -0.63
C ASP A 66 -11.18 5.08 0.21
N SER A 67 -11.55 3.80 0.34
CA SER A 67 -12.60 3.36 1.25
C SER A 67 -12.15 3.35 2.71
N ILE A 68 -10.83 3.37 2.93
CA ILE A 68 -10.21 3.26 4.24
C ILE A 68 -10.08 4.64 4.90
N ASP A 69 -10.22 4.65 6.22
CA ASP A 69 -10.02 5.78 7.11
C ASP A 69 -8.69 6.52 6.86
N ILE A 70 -8.61 7.81 7.23
CA ILE A 70 -7.39 8.64 7.11
C ILE A 70 -6.15 7.99 7.74
N ARG A 71 -6.32 7.12 8.74
CA ARG A 71 -5.22 6.33 9.33
C ARG A 71 -4.56 5.37 8.32
N GLY A 72 -5.29 4.91 7.30
CA GLY A 72 -4.73 4.16 6.18
C GLY A 72 -3.79 5.00 5.33
N LEU A 73 -4.09 6.28 5.15
CA LEU A 73 -3.19 7.22 4.48
C LEU A 73 -1.87 7.37 5.27
N GLU A 74 -1.93 7.54 6.59
CA GLU A 74 -0.73 7.62 7.44
C GLU A 74 0.18 6.40 7.27
N VAL A 75 -0.42 5.21 7.20
CA VAL A 75 0.31 3.95 7.00
C VAL A 75 0.96 3.92 5.62
N LEU A 76 0.26 4.34 4.55
CA LEU A 76 0.85 4.42 3.21
C LEU A 76 2.03 5.40 3.14
N LEU A 77 1.98 6.51 3.88
CA LEU A 77 3.09 7.45 3.96
C LEU A 77 4.32 6.87 4.67
N ILE A 78 4.12 5.89 5.56
CA ILE A 78 5.23 5.13 6.13
C ILE A 78 5.77 4.13 5.09
N LEU A 79 4.89 3.43 4.37
CA LEU A 79 5.24 2.38 3.42
C LEU A 79 5.95 2.90 2.16
N ILE A 80 5.58 4.08 1.67
CA ILE A 80 6.20 4.70 0.49
C ILE A 80 7.68 5.06 0.73
N ASN A 81 8.09 5.24 1.99
CA ASN A 81 9.48 5.45 2.36
C ASN A 81 10.24 4.11 2.43
N THR A 82 10.42 3.49 1.27
CA THR A 82 11.05 2.17 1.09
C THR A 82 12.03 2.20 -0.08
N ASP A 83 13.09 1.40 -0.03
CA ASP A 83 13.99 1.18 -1.19
C ASP A 83 13.49 0.07 -2.13
N ASP A 84 12.48 -0.69 -1.72
CA ASP A 84 11.84 -1.73 -2.54
C ASP A 84 10.94 -1.10 -3.63
N GLU A 85 11.31 -1.27 -4.90
CA GLU A 85 10.63 -0.63 -6.04
C GLU A 85 9.15 -1.05 -6.15
N GLU A 86 8.85 -2.33 -5.95
CA GLU A 86 7.48 -2.85 -6.07
C GLU A 86 6.58 -2.36 -4.91
N LEU A 87 7.08 -2.33 -3.67
CA LEU A 87 6.35 -1.71 -2.55
C LEU A 87 6.13 -0.22 -2.77
N PHE A 88 7.12 0.49 -3.33
CA PHE A 88 6.96 1.89 -3.69
C PHE A 88 5.86 2.08 -4.73
N GLU A 89 5.88 1.30 -5.82
CA GLU A 89 4.86 1.34 -6.87
C GLU A 89 3.44 1.10 -6.33
N ILE A 90 3.25 0.03 -5.54
CA ILE A 90 1.95 -0.30 -4.96
C ILE A 90 1.48 0.80 -4.01
N SER A 91 2.39 1.36 -3.18
CA SER A 91 2.06 2.44 -2.24
C SER A 91 1.63 3.71 -2.96
N VAL A 92 2.34 4.07 -4.04
CA VAL A 92 2.03 5.22 -4.88
C VAL A 92 0.66 5.06 -5.57
N ASP A 93 0.35 3.87 -6.11
CA ASP A 93 -0.95 3.59 -6.71
C ASP A 93 -2.09 3.68 -5.70
N SER A 94 -1.87 3.11 -4.51
CA SER A 94 -2.81 3.12 -3.39
C SER A 94 -3.10 4.55 -2.90
N LEU A 95 -2.05 5.39 -2.76
CA LEU A 95 -2.18 6.81 -2.42
C LEU A 95 -2.99 7.60 -3.44
N ARG A 96 -2.84 7.31 -4.74
CA ARG A 96 -3.58 7.96 -5.83
C ARG A 96 -5.08 7.71 -5.72
N CYS A 97 -5.49 6.55 -5.20
CA CYS A 97 -6.90 6.18 -5.10
C CYS A 97 -7.67 7.07 -4.12
N PHE A 98 -7.03 7.62 -3.08
CA PHE A 98 -7.69 8.43 -2.04
C PHE A 98 -8.49 9.61 -2.64
N LYS A 99 -9.82 9.44 -2.66
CA LYS A 99 -10.81 10.38 -3.24
C LYS A 99 -10.80 11.76 -2.59
N ASN A 100 -10.33 11.87 -1.36
CA ASN A 100 -10.36 13.10 -0.57
C ASN A 100 -9.33 14.16 -1.01
N SER A 101 -8.75 14.04 -2.22
CA SER A 101 -7.70 14.91 -2.79
C SER A 101 -6.37 14.95 -2.03
N ILE A 102 -6.33 14.58 -0.75
CA ILE A 102 -5.14 14.65 0.11
C ILE A 102 -4.04 13.70 -0.37
N GLY A 103 -4.37 12.44 -0.69
CA GLY A 103 -3.38 11.46 -1.17
C GLY A 103 -2.69 11.93 -2.47
N LYS A 104 -3.49 12.43 -3.43
CA LYS A 104 -2.98 13.01 -4.68
C LYS A 104 -2.13 14.26 -4.43
N GLU A 105 -2.58 15.13 -3.53
CA GLU A 105 -1.85 16.35 -3.17
C GLU A 105 -0.49 16.03 -2.55
N ILE A 106 -0.39 15.02 -1.68
CA ILE A 106 0.89 14.60 -1.09
C ILE A 106 1.86 14.14 -2.16
N VAL A 107 1.40 13.25 -3.05
CA VAL A 107 2.26 12.73 -4.12
C VAL A 107 2.67 13.86 -5.07
N TYR A 108 1.76 14.78 -5.38
CA TYR A 108 2.05 15.94 -6.22
C TYR A 108 3.00 16.95 -5.54
N ASN A 109 2.87 17.21 -4.24
CA ASN A 109 3.67 18.24 -3.57
C ASN A 109 5.00 17.71 -3.01
N ASN A 110 5.22 16.39 -2.99
CA ASN A 110 6.45 15.80 -2.49
C ASN A 110 7.48 15.60 -3.61
N SER A 111 8.54 16.42 -3.60
CA SER A 111 9.61 16.37 -4.59
C SER A 111 10.41 15.06 -4.58
N GLU A 112 10.55 14.40 -3.43
CA GLU A 112 11.29 13.14 -3.32
C GLU A 112 10.53 12.00 -3.98
N ILE A 113 9.22 11.93 -3.75
CA ILE A 113 8.34 10.96 -4.43
C ILE A 113 8.38 11.19 -5.94
N LYS A 114 8.29 12.46 -6.39
CA LYS A 114 8.39 12.81 -7.82
C LYS A 114 9.72 12.38 -8.44
N GLN A 115 10.85 12.71 -7.80
CA GLN A 115 12.18 12.33 -8.30
C GLN A 115 12.33 10.80 -8.39
N LYS A 116 11.80 10.08 -7.40
CA LYS A 116 11.83 8.62 -7.41
C LYS A 116 10.98 8.03 -8.53
N ILE A 117 9.77 8.56 -8.75
CA ILE A 117 8.92 8.19 -9.90
C ILE A 117 9.68 8.43 -11.21
N GLU A 118 10.27 9.61 -11.40
CA GLU A 118 11.06 9.96 -12.59
C GLU A 118 12.24 9.01 -12.83
N THR A 119 12.88 8.53 -11.77
CA THR A 119 13.99 7.58 -11.83
C THR A 119 13.55 6.17 -12.23
N LEU A 120 12.39 5.73 -11.76
CA LEU A 120 11.85 4.38 -12.02
C LEU A 120 11.13 4.28 -13.37
N MET A 121 10.51 5.36 -13.83
CA MET A 121 9.69 5.42 -15.04
C MET A 121 10.34 4.88 -16.33
N PRO A 122 11.65 5.05 -16.59
CA PRO A 122 12.31 4.48 -17.78
C PRO A 122 12.26 2.95 -17.83
N ASN A 123 12.29 2.30 -16.66
CA ASN A 123 12.32 0.84 -16.52
C ASN A 123 10.95 0.23 -16.21
N ALA A 124 9.98 1.07 -15.82
CA ALA A 124 8.61 0.65 -15.52
C ALA A 124 7.89 0.03 -16.72
N GLY A 125 7.09 -1.00 -16.46
CA GLY A 125 6.17 -1.58 -17.43
C GLY A 125 5.10 -0.58 -17.88
N ILE A 126 4.38 -0.90 -18.97
CA ILE A 126 3.39 0.02 -19.58
C ILE A 126 2.31 0.46 -18.57
N ALA A 127 1.84 -0.46 -17.72
CA ALA A 127 0.81 -0.17 -16.72
C ALA A 127 1.34 0.78 -15.64
N THR A 128 2.45 0.44 -14.99
CA THR A 128 3.11 1.29 -13.99
C THR A 128 3.48 2.66 -14.55
N ARG A 129 4.00 2.73 -15.78
CA ARG A 129 4.34 4.01 -16.41
C ARG A 129 3.12 4.92 -16.56
N LYS A 130 1.96 4.38 -16.97
CA LYS A 130 0.72 5.18 -17.04
C LYS A 130 0.30 5.72 -15.67
N ILE A 131 0.43 4.91 -14.62
CA ILE A 131 0.15 5.32 -13.25
C ILE A 131 1.05 6.51 -12.87
N PHE A 132 2.36 6.38 -13.11
CA PHE A 132 3.33 7.45 -12.87
C PHE A 132 3.04 8.73 -13.66
N GLU A 133 2.72 8.61 -14.95
CA GLU A 133 2.36 9.76 -15.79
C GLU A 133 1.09 10.47 -15.31
N GLU A 134 0.07 9.73 -14.88
CA GLU A 134 -1.16 10.30 -14.32
C GLU A 134 -0.93 11.03 -12.99
N ILE A 135 0.05 10.57 -12.22
CA ILE A 135 0.41 11.14 -10.93
C ILE A 135 1.20 12.43 -11.06
N LEU A 136 2.04 12.54 -12.09
CA LEU A 136 2.88 13.71 -12.32
C LEU A 136 2.17 14.85 -13.07
N ARG A 137 0.97 14.61 -13.61
CA ARG A 137 0.13 15.62 -14.28
C ARG A 137 -0.61 16.50 -13.28
#